data_AF-A0A1Y2D296-F1
#
_entry.id   AF-A0A1Y2D296-F1
#
_cell.length_a   1.000
_cell.length_b   1.000
_cell.length_c   1.000
_cell.angle_alpha   90.00
_cell.angle_beta   90.00
_cell.angle_gamma   90.00
#
_symmetry.space_group_name_H-M   'P 1'
#
loop_
_entity.id
_entity.type
_entity.pdbx_description
1 polymer ?
#
loop_
_entity_poly.entity_id
_entity_poly.type
_entity_poly.pdbx_seq_one_letter_code
_entity_poly.pdbx_strand_id
1 'polypeptide(L)'
;MAIIQDLPPELLRRILELMSHRDPYYPRPARDLSNTSLVARAWRRPSQDLLISGVVLGRYDTLSYGETSRPLVSSRTLDCADLDCNSAQKVLELLTEAGATVRTLLIVGTKANELDLGTMRFELLAGFHSLHIIGYFKGQPPIPRDATIELKTLFLHLRYLPSPAFLDSLVGAAPFLTRLELYTRTMEQLPDGYSTALQMLALQLRHLSIRADATSTPTYPRTVDLHGFVASCTFLRSIELYCATPASITAT
;
A
#
# COMPACT_ATOMS: atom_id res chain seq x y z
N MET A 1 -20.95 -16.33 32.40
CA MET A 1 -20.63 -16.35 30.96
C MET A 1 -20.32 -14.92 30.57
N ALA A 2 -19.13 -14.62 30.04
CA ALA A 2 -18.84 -13.28 29.55
C ALA A 2 -19.68 -13.03 28.29
N ILE A 3 -20.51 -11.99 28.30
CA ILE A 3 -21.28 -11.59 27.13
C ILE A 3 -20.37 -10.65 26.34
N ILE A 4 -20.42 -10.72 25.01
CA ILE A 4 -19.57 -9.89 24.14
C ILE A 4 -19.79 -8.37 24.34
N GLN A 5 -20.84 -8.00 25.07
CA GLN A 5 -21.17 -6.63 25.49
C GLN A 5 -20.29 -6.14 26.66
N ASP A 6 -19.61 -7.05 27.38
CA ASP A 6 -18.74 -6.74 28.52
C ASP A 6 -17.29 -6.41 28.09
N LEU A 7 -17.01 -6.46 26.78
CA LEU A 7 -15.67 -6.13 26.27
C LEU A 7 -15.39 -4.63 26.44
N PRO A 8 -14.21 -4.27 26.99
CA PRO A 8 -13.69 -2.91 26.91
C PRO A 8 -13.73 -2.38 25.47
N PRO A 9 -14.16 -1.12 25.25
CA PRO A 9 -14.26 -0.52 23.92
C PRO A 9 -12.96 -0.61 23.10
N GLU A 10 -11.81 -0.56 23.76
CA GLU A 10 -10.48 -0.67 23.16
C GLU A 10 -10.24 -2.06 22.56
N LEU A 11 -10.64 -3.11 23.28
CA LEU A 11 -10.53 -4.49 22.80
C LEU A 11 -11.50 -4.75 21.65
N LEU A 12 -12.73 -4.24 21.73
CA LEU A 12 -13.69 -4.32 20.64
C LEU A 12 -13.15 -3.63 19.38
N ARG A 13 -12.66 -2.39 19.51
CA ARG A 13 -12.03 -1.67 18.40
C ARG A 13 -10.88 -2.47 17.80
N ARG A 14 -10.02 -3.06 18.64
CA ARG A 14 -8.89 -3.86 18.16
C ARG A 14 -9.32 -5.12 17.40
N ILE A 15 -10.37 -5.80 17.85
CA ILE A 15 -10.95 -6.95 17.14
C ILE A 15 -11.46 -6.51 15.77
N LEU A 16 -12.19 -5.40 15.70
CA LEU A 16 -12.73 -4.87 14.43
C LEU A 16 -11.60 -4.43 13.49
N GLU A 17 -10.54 -3.80 14.00
CA GLU A 17 -9.32 -3.49 13.23
C GLU A 17 -8.71 -4.76 12.65
N LEU A 18 -8.52 -5.81 13.45
CA LEU A 18 -7.96 -7.09 12.99
C LEU A 18 -8.84 -7.78 11.93
N MET A 19 -10.17 -7.66 12.05
CA MET A 19 -11.10 -8.15 11.04
C MET A 19 -10.99 -7.36 9.74
N SER A 20 -10.84 -6.03 9.83
CA SER A 20 -10.69 -5.15 8.68
C SER A 20 -9.34 -5.29 7.97
N HIS A 21 -8.30 -5.72 8.69
CA HIS A 21 -6.94 -5.85 8.17
C HIS A 21 -6.68 -7.15 7.40
N ARG A 22 -7.72 -7.93 7.08
CA ARG A 22 -7.57 -9.17 6.32
C ARG A 22 -7.21 -8.88 4.86
N ASP A 23 -6.02 -9.37 4.49
CA ASP A 23 -5.46 -9.52 3.15
C ASP A 23 -5.60 -8.28 2.22
N PRO A 24 -4.51 -7.54 1.94
CA PRO A 24 -4.55 -6.39 1.03
C PRO A 24 -5.03 -6.74 -0.40
N TYR A 25 -5.06 -8.02 -0.78
CA TYR A 25 -5.56 -8.47 -2.08
C TYR A 25 -7.06 -8.78 -2.11
N TYR A 26 -7.71 -8.92 -0.94
CA TYR A 26 -9.16 -9.12 -0.84
C TYR A 26 -9.79 -8.15 0.16
N PRO A 27 -9.69 -6.84 -0.07
CA PRO A 27 -10.27 -5.85 0.80
C PRO A 27 -11.81 -5.98 0.73
N ARG A 28 -12.38 -6.73 1.69
CA ARG A 28 -13.80 -6.65 2.05
C ARG A 28 -14.03 -6.06 3.44
N PRO A 29 -13.18 -5.14 3.97
CA PRO A 29 -13.41 -4.58 5.30
C PRO A 29 -14.75 -3.86 5.37
N ALA A 30 -15.17 -3.21 4.27
CA ALA A 30 -16.45 -2.51 4.21
C ALA A 30 -17.65 -3.44 4.51
N ARG A 31 -17.66 -4.66 3.96
CA ARG A 31 -18.76 -5.61 4.18
C ARG A 31 -18.77 -6.13 5.62
N ASP A 32 -17.61 -6.53 6.13
CA ASP A 32 -17.50 -7.10 7.47
C ASP A 32 -17.74 -6.04 8.55
N LEU A 33 -17.23 -4.82 8.36
CA LEU A 33 -17.51 -3.69 9.24
C LEU A 33 -18.98 -3.26 9.18
N SER A 34 -19.60 -3.26 7.99
CA SER A 34 -21.05 -3.01 7.87
C SER A 34 -21.86 -4.05 8.63
N ASN A 35 -21.55 -5.34 8.46
CA ASN A 35 -22.23 -6.43 9.16
C ASN A 35 -22.04 -6.31 10.69
N THR A 36 -20.82 -6.06 11.15
CA THR A 36 -20.51 -5.91 12.58
C THR A 36 -21.22 -4.70 13.21
N SER A 37 -21.45 -3.63 12.44
CA SER A 37 -22.23 -2.48 12.91
C SER A 37 -23.69 -2.80 13.25
N LEU A 38 -24.20 -3.93 12.74
CA LEU A 38 -25.56 -4.44 12.97
C LEU A 38 -25.64 -5.48 14.11
N VAL A 39 -24.50 -6.02 14.57
CA VAL A 39 -24.46 -7.11 15.57
C VAL A 39 -24.98 -6.65 16.93
N ALA A 40 -24.51 -5.49 17.41
CA ALA A 40 -24.90 -4.94 18.70
C ALA A 40 -24.74 -3.43 18.72
N ARG A 41 -25.49 -2.73 19.59
CA ARG A 41 -25.42 -1.27 19.73
C ARG A 41 -24.00 -0.79 20.08
N ALA A 42 -23.28 -1.54 20.92
CA ALA A 42 -21.90 -1.23 21.31
C ALA A 42 -20.90 -1.35 20.13
N TRP A 43 -21.23 -2.15 19.11
CA TRP A 43 -20.37 -2.39 17.93
C TRP A 43 -20.58 -1.37 16.82
N ARG A 44 -21.79 -0.78 16.77
CA ARG A 44 -22.18 0.16 15.71
C ARG A 44 -21.19 1.30 15.51
N ARG A 45 -20.90 2.05 16.58
CA ARG A 45 -20.03 3.24 16.48
C ARG A 45 -18.59 2.88 16.11
N PRO A 46 -17.90 1.95 16.80
CA PRO A 46 -16.54 1.55 16.39
C PRO A 46 -16.46 1.01 14.95
N SER A 47 -17.43 0.21 14.50
CA SER A 47 -17.47 -0.27 13.12
C SER A 47 -17.66 0.87 12.12
N GLN A 48 -18.55 1.82 12.40
CA GLN A 48 -18.78 2.99 11.55
C GLN A 48 -17.57 3.94 11.52
N ASP A 49 -16.92 4.16 12.66
CA ASP A 49 -15.71 4.97 12.73
C ASP A 49 -14.59 4.38 11.86
N LEU A 50 -14.42 3.05 11.88
CA LEU A 50 -13.48 2.33 11.00
C LEU A 50 -13.89 2.33 9.52
N LEU A 51 -15.19 2.25 9.22
CA LEU A 51 -15.71 2.39 7.86
C LEU A 51 -15.41 3.78 7.28
N ILE A 52 -15.47 4.81 8.12
CA ILE A 52 -15.19 6.18 7.69
C ILE A 52 -13.68 6.42 7.57
N SER A 53 -12.84 5.76 8.40
CA SER A 53 -11.38 5.94 8.34
C SER A 53 -10.71 5.13 7.22
N GLY A 54 -11.31 4.02 6.80
CA GLY A 54 -10.89 3.21 5.65
C GLY A 54 -11.78 3.48 4.43
N VAL A 55 -11.33 4.35 3.54
CA VAL A 55 -12.09 4.69 2.33
C VAL A 55 -11.67 3.74 1.21
N VAL A 56 -12.50 2.71 0.97
CA VAL A 56 -12.39 1.83 -0.20
C VAL A 56 -13.24 2.43 -1.32
N LEU A 57 -12.63 3.14 -2.26
CA LEU A 57 -13.35 3.77 -3.39
C LEU A 57 -13.44 2.77 -4.54
N GLY A 58 -14.27 1.75 -4.29
CA GLY A 58 -14.45 0.62 -5.19
C GLY A 58 -15.27 0.96 -6.44
N ARG A 59 -15.10 0.07 -7.44
CA ARG A 59 -15.73 0.04 -8.76
C ARG A 59 -17.26 0.24 -8.83
N TYR A 60 -17.97 0.09 -7.70
CA TYR A 60 -19.43 0.12 -7.65
C TYR A 60 -20.02 1.44 -7.17
N ASP A 61 -19.23 2.34 -6.56
CA ASP A 61 -19.74 3.61 -6.02
C ASP A 61 -19.72 4.74 -7.07
N THR A 62 -19.08 4.54 -8.23
CA THR A 62 -18.91 5.56 -9.26
C THR A 62 -20.05 5.68 -10.27
N LEU A 63 -21.15 4.93 -10.12
CA LEU A 63 -22.23 4.88 -11.12
C LEU A 63 -23.50 5.70 -10.81
N SER A 64 -23.59 6.41 -9.68
CA SER A 64 -24.67 7.40 -9.50
C SER A 64 -24.26 8.74 -10.11
N TYR A 65 -24.41 8.84 -11.44
CA TYR A 65 -24.32 10.09 -12.19
C TYR A 65 -25.32 11.11 -11.60
N GLY A 66 -24.82 12.18 -10.98
CA GLY A 66 -25.61 13.42 -10.85
C GLY A 66 -25.52 14.15 -9.52
N GLU A 67 -25.17 13.48 -8.42
CA GLU A 67 -25.04 14.17 -7.14
C GLU A 67 -23.57 14.47 -6.84
N THR A 68 -23.24 15.75 -6.95
CA THR A 68 -22.03 16.37 -6.37
C THR A 68 -22.05 16.16 -4.87
N SER A 69 -21.67 14.94 -4.45
CA SER A 69 -21.43 14.60 -3.07
C SER A 69 -20.28 15.46 -2.58
N ARG A 70 -20.63 16.53 -1.86
CA ARG A 70 -19.67 17.40 -1.17
C ARG A 70 -18.73 16.54 -0.33
N PRO A 71 -17.42 16.82 -0.34
CA PRO A 71 -16.44 15.97 0.31
C PRO A 71 -16.57 16.12 1.83
N LEU A 72 -17.21 15.16 2.49
CA LEU A 72 -17.21 15.01 3.95
C LEU A 72 -15.80 14.72 4.52
N VAL A 73 -14.77 14.69 3.66
CA VAL A 73 -13.38 14.35 3.98
C VAL A 73 -12.53 15.59 4.31
N SER A 74 -13.07 16.80 4.16
CA SER A 74 -12.32 18.04 4.40
C SER A 74 -11.66 18.03 5.79
N SER A 75 -10.33 18.10 5.81
CA SER A 75 -9.39 18.06 6.96
C SER A 75 -9.13 16.73 7.68
N ARG A 76 -9.81 15.62 7.33
CA ARG A 76 -9.57 14.35 8.04
C ARG A 76 -8.39 13.57 7.45
N THR A 77 -7.58 13.00 8.34
CA THR A 77 -6.61 11.96 7.99
C THR A 77 -7.33 10.64 7.77
N LEU A 78 -7.18 10.08 6.58
CA LEU A 78 -7.63 8.74 6.25
C LEU A 78 -6.54 7.74 6.64
N ASP A 79 -6.92 6.66 7.32
CA ASP A 79 -5.96 5.61 7.66
C ASP A 79 -5.54 4.83 6.41
N CYS A 80 -6.49 4.60 5.51
CA CYS A 80 -6.26 3.88 4.26
C CYS A 80 -7.12 4.44 3.13
N ALA A 81 -6.53 4.59 1.94
CA ALA A 81 -7.21 4.82 0.68
C ALA A 81 -6.83 3.71 -0.30
N ASP A 82 -7.84 2.96 -0.73
CA ASP A 82 -7.70 1.89 -1.73
C ASP A 82 -8.32 2.33 -3.05
N LEU A 83 -7.47 2.41 -4.08
CA LEU A 83 -7.77 2.97 -5.39
C LEU A 83 -7.90 1.84 -6.41
N ASP A 84 -9.14 1.57 -6.82
CA ASP A 84 -9.44 0.67 -7.93
C ASP A 84 -8.94 1.28 -9.26
N CYS A 85 -8.43 0.44 -10.16
CA CYS A 85 -7.85 0.90 -11.41
C CYS A 85 -8.77 1.78 -12.27
N ASN A 86 -10.08 1.58 -12.22
CA ASN A 86 -11.02 2.33 -13.05
C ASN A 86 -11.35 3.73 -12.47
N SER A 87 -11.11 3.94 -11.18
CA SER A 87 -11.44 5.17 -10.45
C SER A 87 -10.22 5.88 -9.86
N ALA A 88 -9.04 5.25 -9.88
CA ALA A 88 -7.83 5.71 -9.21
C ALA A 88 -7.51 7.18 -9.50
N GLN A 89 -7.53 7.60 -10.77
CA GLN A 89 -7.20 8.98 -11.14
C GLN A 89 -8.18 10.00 -10.51
N LYS A 90 -9.49 9.77 -10.67
CA LYS A 90 -10.52 10.67 -10.13
C LYS A 90 -10.48 10.72 -8.61
N VAL A 91 -10.25 9.58 -7.96
CA VAL A 91 -10.11 9.50 -6.50
C VAL A 91 -8.87 10.27 -6.03
N LEU A 92 -7.75 10.11 -6.73
CA LEU A 92 -6.50 10.79 -6.40
C LEU A 92 -6.63 12.31 -6.53
N GLU A 93 -7.31 12.78 -7.58
CA GLU A 93 -7.66 14.19 -7.77
C GLU A 93 -8.54 14.71 -6.63
N LEU A 94 -9.58 13.96 -6.25
CA LEU A 94 -10.47 14.35 -5.13
C LEU A 94 -9.73 14.41 -3.79
N LEU A 95 -8.86 13.44 -3.50
CA LEU A 95 -8.04 13.45 -2.29
C LEU A 95 -7.10 14.67 -2.27
N THR A 96 -6.52 14.99 -3.43
CA THR A 96 -5.62 16.11 -3.62
C THR A 96 -6.34 17.46 -3.48
N GLU A 97 -7.51 17.61 -4.11
CA GLU A 97 -8.34 18.81 -4.04
C GLU A 97 -8.87 19.04 -2.60
N ALA A 98 -9.27 17.98 -1.92
CA ALA A 98 -9.75 18.04 -0.54
C ALA A 98 -8.64 18.35 0.49
N GLY A 99 -7.36 18.33 0.08
CA GLY A 99 -6.23 18.44 1.00
C GLY A 99 -6.23 17.33 2.06
N ALA A 100 -6.74 16.15 1.70
CA ALA A 100 -6.80 15.02 2.61
C ALA A 100 -5.38 14.50 2.88
N THR A 101 -5.15 14.03 4.11
CA THR A 101 -3.94 13.26 4.42
C THR A 101 -4.31 11.78 4.45
N VAL A 102 -3.45 10.93 3.90
CA VAL A 102 -3.69 9.48 3.83
C VAL A 102 -2.48 8.80 4.46
N ARG A 103 -2.67 7.80 5.32
CA ARG A 103 -1.54 7.06 5.91
C ARG A 103 -1.12 5.88 5.06
N THR A 104 -2.08 5.15 4.50
CA THR A 104 -1.82 4.01 3.62
C THR A 104 -2.47 4.26 2.28
N LEU A 105 -1.67 4.33 1.22
CA LEU A 105 -2.19 4.40 -0.15
C LEU A 105 -1.96 3.07 -0.84
N LEU A 106 -3.04 2.47 -1.32
CA LEU A 106 -3.04 1.24 -2.12
C LEU A 106 -3.57 1.56 -3.51
N ILE A 107 -2.74 1.35 -4.53
CA ILE A 107 -3.11 1.51 -5.94
C ILE A 107 -3.06 0.13 -6.60
N VAL A 108 -4.21 -0.37 -7.08
CA VAL A 108 -4.30 -1.72 -7.65
C VAL A 108 -4.79 -1.74 -9.09
N GLY A 109 -4.00 -2.39 -9.96
CA GLY A 109 -4.47 -3.03 -11.19
C GLY A 109 -4.64 -2.11 -12.39
N THR A 110 -3.93 -0.99 -12.48
CA THR A 110 -4.02 -0.11 -13.66
C THR A 110 -3.50 -0.85 -14.90
N LYS A 111 -4.40 -1.06 -15.88
CA LYS A 111 -4.11 -1.83 -17.10
C LYS A 111 -3.33 -1.02 -18.15
N ALA A 112 -3.38 0.30 -18.05
CA ALA A 112 -2.66 1.25 -18.88
C ALA A 112 -2.10 2.40 -18.02
N ASN A 113 -1.31 3.30 -18.62
CA ASN A 113 -0.75 4.52 -18.00
C ASN A 113 -1.84 5.57 -17.70
N GLU A 114 -2.98 5.13 -17.18
CA GLU A 114 -4.18 5.92 -16.90
C GLU A 114 -4.04 6.74 -15.61
N LEU A 115 -3.19 6.29 -14.70
CA LEU A 115 -2.90 7.00 -13.46
C LEU A 115 -1.69 7.92 -13.64
N ASP A 116 -1.90 9.22 -13.44
CA ASP A 116 -0.85 10.23 -13.44
C ASP A 116 -0.48 10.61 -12.00
N LEU A 117 0.64 10.06 -11.51
CA LEU A 117 1.14 10.38 -10.17
C LEU A 117 1.59 11.84 -10.05
N GLY A 118 1.84 12.53 -11.18
CA GLY A 118 2.16 13.95 -11.19
C GLY A 118 1.03 14.86 -10.72
N THR A 119 -0.21 14.33 -10.66
CA THR A 119 -1.35 15.05 -10.09
C THR A 119 -1.33 15.07 -8.56
N MET A 120 -0.55 14.19 -7.91
CA MET A 120 -0.43 14.20 -6.46
C MET A 120 0.34 15.42 -5.97
N ARG A 121 -0.24 16.08 -4.98
CA ARG A 121 0.44 17.10 -4.20
C ARG A 121 1.42 16.50 -3.21
N PHE A 122 2.51 17.22 -2.95
CA PHE A 122 3.52 16.80 -1.98
C PHE A 122 2.93 16.56 -0.59
N GLU A 123 1.96 17.37 -0.16
CA GLU A 123 1.33 17.28 1.15
C GLU A 123 0.60 15.94 1.36
N LEU A 124 0.04 15.37 0.28
CA LEU A 124 -0.58 14.04 0.32
C LEU A 124 0.50 12.97 0.56
N LEU A 125 1.60 13.02 -0.19
CA LEU A 125 2.73 12.09 -0.08
C LEU A 125 3.44 12.16 1.27
N ALA A 126 3.59 13.37 1.82
CA ALA A 126 4.24 13.59 3.10
C ALA A 126 3.56 12.84 4.26
N GLY A 127 2.24 12.67 4.18
CA GLY A 127 1.46 11.92 5.18
C GLY A 127 1.55 10.39 5.06
N PHE A 128 2.09 9.87 3.95
CA PHE A 128 2.13 8.43 3.70
C PHE A 128 3.05 7.74 4.69
N HIS A 129 2.53 6.71 5.35
CA HIS A 129 3.29 5.73 6.13
C HIS A 129 3.53 4.45 5.35
N SER A 130 2.59 4.08 4.46
CA SER A 130 2.70 2.91 3.60
C SER A 130 2.21 3.23 2.19
N LEU A 131 2.98 2.79 1.19
CA LEU A 131 2.66 3.00 -0.21
C LEU A 131 2.73 1.65 -0.94
N HIS A 132 1.62 1.25 -1.54
CA HIS A 132 1.50 0.03 -2.33
C HIS A 132 1.17 0.38 -3.77
N ILE A 133 2.11 0.06 -4.66
CA ILE A 133 1.99 0.39 -6.08
C ILE A 133 1.88 -0.90 -6.90
N ILE A 134 0.73 -1.10 -7.53
CA ILE A 134 0.45 -2.22 -8.42
C ILE A 134 -0.21 -1.69 -9.68
N GLY A 135 0.58 -1.49 -10.74
CA GLY A 135 0.05 -1.15 -12.07
C GLY A 135 0.93 -0.15 -12.82
N TYR A 136 0.51 0.21 -14.03
CA TYR A 136 1.20 1.21 -14.85
C TYR A 136 0.78 2.64 -14.50
N PHE A 137 1.74 3.55 -14.47
CA PHE A 137 1.49 4.96 -14.17
C PHE A 137 2.50 5.85 -14.87
N LYS A 138 2.13 7.11 -15.01
CA LYS A 138 2.94 8.17 -15.62
C LYS A 138 3.09 9.33 -14.65
N GLY A 139 3.96 10.26 -15.04
CA GLY A 139 4.28 11.41 -14.23
C GLY A 139 5.01 11.03 -12.94
N GLN A 140 5.40 12.05 -12.20
CA GLN A 140 5.96 11.90 -10.87
C GLN A 140 5.51 13.09 -10.05
N PRO A 141 5.10 12.89 -8.79
CA PRO A 141 4.76 14.01 -7.94
C PRO A 141 5.98 14.89 -7.71
N PRO A 142 5.80 16.21 -7.58
CA PRO A 142 6.89 17.12 -7.24
C PRO A 142 7.32 16.86 -5.80
N ILE A 143 8.42 16.13 -5.60
CA ILE A 143 9.07 15.96 -4.31
C ILE A 143 10.22 16.99 -4.23
N PRO A 144 10.13 18.00 -3.34
CA PRO A 144 11.23 18.93 -3.14
C PRO A 144 12.50 18.20 -2.72
N ARG A 145 13.68 18.67 -3.14
CA ARG A 145 14.96 17.98 -2.89
C ARG A 145 15.29 17.81 -1.40
N ASP A 146 14.88 18.78 -0.59
CA ASP A 146 15.13 18.78 0.87
C ASP A 146 13.91 18.33 1.67
N ALA A 147 12.90 17.76 1.00
CA ALA A 147 11.70 17.28 1.66
C ALA A 147 11.95 15.96 2.38
N THR A 148 11.20 15.76 3.46
CA THR A 148 11.12 14.49 4.18
C THR A 148 9.67 14.01 4.21
N ILE A 149 9.47 12.72 3.97
CA ILE A 149 8.17 12.05 4.03
C ILE A 149 8.17 10.97 5.12
N GLU A 150 7.01 10.69 5.70
CA GLU A 150 6.87 9.73 6.81
C GLU A 150 6.79 8.25 6.37
N LEU A 151 7.19 7.95 5.13
CA LEU A 151 7.03 6.63 4.53
C LEU A 151 7.89 5.58 5.24
N LYS A 152 7.24 4.53 5.75
CA LYS A 152 7.88 3.43 6.50
C LYS A 152 7.89 2.11 5.74
N THR A 153 6.84 1.88 4.95
CA THR A 153 6.66 0.64 4.17
C THR A 153 6.44 0.98 2.70
N LEU A 154 7.19 0.31 1.84
CA LEU A 154 7.01 0.38 0.40
C LEU A 154 6.73 -1.01 -0.14
N PHE A 155 5.65 -1.16 -0.89
CA PHE A 155 5.33 -2.38 -1.62
C PHE A 155 5.49 -2.12 -3.12
N LEU A 156 6.30 -2.96 -3.78
CA LEU A 156 6.57 -2.90 -5.21
C LEU A 156 6.21 -4.24 -5.88
N HIS A 157 5.44 -4.15 -6.95
CA HIS A 157 5.28 -5.25 -7.88
C HIS A 157 6.33 -5.12 -9.00
N LEU A 158 7.20 -6.12 -9.17
CA LEU A 158 8.35 -6.02 -10.09
C LEU A 158 7.98 -5.80 -11.56
N ARG A 159 6.87 -6.39 -12.02
CA ARG A 159 6.28 -6.11 -13.34
C ARG A 159 5.83 -4.65 -13.57
N TYR A 160 5.59 -3.90 -12.51
CA TYR A 160 4.91 -2.61 -12.53
C TYR A 160 5.70 -1.55 -11.74
N LEU A 161 7.02 -1.54 -11.92
CA LEU A 161 7.88 -0.62 -11.20
C LEU A 161 7.65 0.84 -11.64
N PRO A 162 7.75 1.79 -10.69
CA PRO A 162 7.75 3.22 -10.98
C PRO A 162 8.90 3.67 -11.85
N SER A 163 8.80 4.83 -12.51
CA SER A 163 9.98 5.38 -13.18
C SER A 163 11.17 5.44 -12.20
N PRO A 164 12.40 5.10 -12.63
CA PRO A 164 13.56 5.13 -11.75
C PRO A 164 13.74 6.47 -11.04
N ALA A 165 13.53 7.58 -11.76
CA ALA A 165 13.59 8.92 -11.21
C ALA A 165 12.59 9.17 -10.08
N PHE A 166 11.37 8.63 -10.18
CA PHE A 166 10.39 8.72 -9.11
C PHE A 166 10.83 7.89 -7.89
N LEU A 167 11.34 6.67 -8.11
CA LEU A 167 11.80 5.85 -7.00
C LEU A 167 13.02 6.46 -6.28
N ASP A 168 13.98 7.00 -7.03
CA ASP A 168 15.14 7.70 -6.48
C ASP A 168 14.70 8.90 -5.62
N SER A 169 13.77 9.71 -6.14
CA SER A 169 13.23 10.87 -5.42
C SER A 169 12.45 10.46 -4.16
N LEU A 170 11.64 9.39 -4.25
CA LEU A 170 10.86 8.87 -3.13
C LEU A 170 11.76 8.33 -2.03
N VAL A 171 12.75 7.51 -2.37
CA VAL A 171 13.68 6.91 -1.41
C VAL A 171 14.56 7.98 -0.77
N GLY A 172 15.04 8.95 -1.56
CA GLY A 172 15.82 10.09 -1.05
C GLY A 172 15.05 10.94 -0.04
N ALA A 173 13.73 11.10 -0.24
CA ALA A 173 12.86 11.83 0.70
C ALA A 173 12.36 10.98 1.89
N ALA A 174 12.57 9.67 1.89
CA ALA A 174 11.99 8.74 2.88
C ALA A 174 13.04 8.10 3.82
N PRO A 175 13.62 8.86 4.75
CA PRO A 175 14.65 8.35 5.67
C PRO A 175 14.11 7.33 6.69
N PHE A 176 12.79 7.21 6.82
CA PHE A 176 12.13 6.27 7.73
C PHE A 176 11.72 4.95 7.05
N LEU A 177 12.01 4.81 5.76
CA LEU A 177 11.64 3.65 4.96
C LEU A 177 12.50 2.45 5.35
N THR A 178 11.93 1.61 6.21
CA THR A 178 12.63 0.49 6.86
C THR A 178 12.06 -0.86 6.44
N ARG A 179 10.96 -0.89 5.69
CA ARG A 179 10.29 -2.10 5.22
C ARG A 179 10.02 -2.05 3.72
N LEU A 180 10.44 -3.09 3.02
CA LEU A 180 10.26 -3.28 1.59
C LEU A 180 9.53 -4.61 1.37
N GLU A 181 8.42 -4.55 0.66
CA GLU A 181 7.71 -5.72 0.20
C GLU A 181 7.84 -5.81 -1.33
N LEU A 182 8.36 -6.92 -1.81
CA LEU A 182 8.49 -7.21 -3.24
C LEU A 182 7.50 -8.30 -3.61
N TYR A 183 6.74 -8.07 -4.68
CA TYR A 183 5.89 -9.08 -5.28
C TYR A 183 6.38 -9.44 -6.67
N THR A 184 6.58 -10.73 -6.90
CA THR A 184 7.02 -11.30 -8.16
C THR A 184 6.05 -12.36 -8.65
N ARG A 185 5.68 -12.27 -9.93
CA ARG A 185 4.79 -13.24 -10.59
C ARG A 185 5.51 -14.13 -11.59
N THR A 186 6.55 -13.58 -12.20
CA THR A 186 7.29 -14.17 -13.31
C THR A 186 8.79 -14.17 -12.99
N MET A 187 9.59 -14.89 -13.77
CA MET A 187 11.04 -14.72 -13.66
C MET A 187 11.37 -13.33 -14.19
N GLU A 188 11.58 -12.40 -13.28
CA GLU A 188 11.82 -10.99 -13.58
C GLU A 188 13.18 -10.64 -13.00
N GLN A 189 14.03 -10.08 -13.85
CA GLN A 189 15.23 -9.39 -13.39
C GLN A 189 14.85 -7.96 -13.02
N LEU A 190 15.47 -7.47 -11.98
CA LEU A 190 15.29 -6.10 -11.57
C LEU A 190 16.01 -5.20 -12.60
N PRO A 191 15.34 -4.22 -13.23
CA PRO A 191 15.97 -3.47 -14.31
C PRO A 191 17.19 -2.65 -13.80
N ASP A 192 18.23 -2.54 -14.62
CA ASP A 192 19.50 -1.89 -14.23
C ASP A 192 19.33 -0.44 -13.72
N GLY A 193 18.30 0.25 -14.20
CA GLY A 193 17.99 1.62 -13.83
C GLY A 193 17.60 1.85 -12.37
N TYR A 194 17.31 0.80 -11.60
CA TYR A 194 16.90 0.92 -10.18
C TYR A 194 18.05 0.72 -9.18
N SER A 195 19.27 0.50 -9.66
CA SER A 195 20.45 0.22 -8.82
C SER A 195 20.67 1.28 -7.75
N THR A 196 20.54 2.57 -8.07
CA THR A 196 20.71 3.69 -7.12
C THR A 196 19.68 3.65 -5.99
N ALA A 197 18.37 3.69 -6.32
CA ALA A 197 17.30 3.58 -5.33
C ALA A 197 17.41 2.33 -4.46
N LEU A 198 17.72 1.18 -5.06
CA LEU A 198 17.90 -0.06 -4.30
C LEU A 198 19.10 0.00 -3.37
N GLN A 199 20.23 0.56 -3.81
CA GLN A 199 21.39 0.71 -2.96
C GLN A 199 21.07 1.61 -1.75
N MET A 200 20.37 2.73 -1.97
CA MET A 200 19.90 3.60 -0.88
C MET A 200 18.96 2.85 0.07
N LEU A 201 18.00 2.09 -0.47
CA LEU A 201 17.09 1.27 0.33
C LEU A 201 17.84 0.24 1.17
N ALA A 202 18.79 -0.48 0.58
CA ALA A 202 19.55 -1.53 1.25
C ALA A 202 20.24 -1.01 2.53
N LEU A 203 20.76 0.22 2.49
CA LEU A 203 21.45 0.85 3.62
C LEU A 203 20.56 1.22 4.81
N GLN A 204 19.22 1.22 4.65
CA GLN A 204 18.28 1.56 5.74
C GLN A 204 17.26 0.45 6.02
N LEU A 205 17.20 -0.58 5.18
CA LEU A 205 16.20 -1.63 5.27
C LEU A 205 16.40 -2.51 6.51
N ARG A 206 15.33 -2.69 7.27
CA ARG A 206 15.28 -3.60 8.43
C ARG A 206 14.42 -4.83 8.17
N HIS A 207 13.45 -4.72 7.27
CA HIS A 207 12.49 -5.77 6.97
C HIS A 207 12.33 -5.93 5.46
N LEU A 208 12.60 -7.12 4.96
CA LEU A 208 12.37 -7.50 3.56
C LEU A 208 11.32 -8.60 3.50
N SER A 209 10.26 -8.39 2.73
CA SER A 209 9.27 -9.43 2.42
C SER A 209 9.28 -9.69 0.93
N ILE A 210 9.45 -10.95 0.53
CA ILE A 210 9.38 -11.39 -0.86
C ILE A 210 8.16 -12.30 -1.00
N ARG A 211 7.24 -11.89 -1.87
CA ARG A 211 6.03 -12.62 -2.19
C ARG A 211 6.12 -13.12 -3.62
N ALA A 212 6.01 -14.43 -3.80
CA ALA A 212 5.84 -15.03 -5.11
C ALA A 212 4.38 -15.41 -5.34
N ASP A 213 3.98 -15.53 -6.61
CA ASP A 213 2.70 -16.12 -7.00
C ASP A 213 2.57 -17.55 -6.41
N ALA A 214 1.38 -17.94 -5.94
CA ALA A 214 1.09 -19.26 -5.40
C ALA A 214 1.32 -20.41 -6.40
N THR A 215 1.43 -20.10 -7.69
CA THR A 215 1.86 -21.06 -8.73
C THR A 215 3.36 -21.39 -8.69
N SER A 216 4.15 -20.66 -7.90
CA SER A 216 5.55 -20.98 -7.62
C SER A 216 5.62 -22.32 -6.87
N THR A 217 6.31 -23.29 -7.46
CA THR A 217 6.51 -24.62 -6.86
C THR A 217 8.00 -24.85 -6.61
N PRO A 218 8.39 -25.73 -5.68
CA PRO A 218 9.80 -26.07 -5.48
C PRO A 218 10.52 -26.55 -6.75
N THR A 219 9.78 -27.16 -7.69
CA THR A 219 10.28 -27.63 -9.00
C THR A 219 10.35 -26.54 -10.07
N TYR A 220 9.56 -25.48 -9.93
CA TYR A 220 9.57 -24.31 -10.80
C TYR A 220 9.54 -23.03 -9.96
N PRO A 221 10.61 -22.74 -9.22
CA PRO A 221 10.65 -21.57 -8.37
C PRO A 221 10.61 -20.33 -9.26
N ARG A 222 9.72 -19.39 -8.93
CA ARG A 222 9.88 -18.03 -9.45
C ARG A 222 11.08 -17.42 -8.73
N THR A 223 12.13 -17.14 -9.48
CA THR A 223 13.37 -16.53 -8.98
C THR A 223 13.43 -15.08 -9.40
N VAL A 224 13.97 -14.25 -8.51
CA VAL A 224 14.39 -12.88 -8.78
C VAL A 224 15.79 -12.80 -8.21
N ASP A 225 16.77 -12.43 -9.02
CA ASP A 225 18.12 -12.24 -8.49
C ASP A 225 18.13 -10.99 -7.60
N LEU A 226 18.04 -11.25 -6.30
CA LEU A 226 18.13 -10.25 -5.24
C LEU A 226 19.38 -10.49 -4.40
N HIS A 227 20.27 -11.40 -4.79
CA HIS A 227 21.41 -11.77 -3.97
C HIS A 227 22.30 -10.56 -3.68
N GLY A 228 22.67 -9.79 -4.71
CA GLY A 228 23.46 -8.57 -4.55
C GLY A 228 22.78 -7.50 -3.68
N PHE A 229 21.46 -7.34 -3.85
CA PHE A 229 20.66 -6.40 -3.05
C PHE A 229 20.59 -6.83 -1.58
N VAL A 230 20.26 -8.09 -1.31
CA VAL A 230 20.18 -8.65 0.05
C VAL A 230 21.54 -8.59 0.73
N ALA A 231 22.62 -8.90 0.03
CA ALA A 231 23.98 -8.79 0.54
C ALA A 231 24.37 -7.34 0.90
N SER A 232 23.79 -6.36 0.22
CA SER A 232 23.99 -4.94 0.51
C SER A 232 23.16 -4.44 1.71
N CYS A 233 22.19 -5.23 2.20
CA CYS A 233 21.31 -4.84 3.30
C CYS A 233 21.96 -5.06 4.67
N THR A 234 22.85 -4.16 5.08
CA THR A 234 23.65 -4.30 6.32
C THR A 234 22.85 -4.16 7.62
N PHE A 235 21.65 -3.59 7.58
CA PHE A 235 20.77 -3.39 8.75
C PHE A 235 19.56 -4.32 8.79
N LEU A 236 19.52 -5.33 7.91
CA LEU A 236 18.40 -6.24 7.78
C LEU A 236 18.22 -7.08 9.04
N ARG A 237 17.01 -7.08 9.60
CA ARG A 237 16.64 -7.81 10.83
C ARG A 237 15.70 -8.97 10.57
N SER A 238 14.85 -8.88 9.55
CA SER A 238 13.98 -9.98 9.17
C SER A 238 13.84 -10.08 7.66
N ILE A 239 13.69 -11.33 7.22
CA ILE A 239 13.34 -11.71 5.86
C ILE A 239 12.10 -12.61 5.94
N GLU A 240 11.06 -12.24 5.21
CA GLU A 240 9.83 -13.02 5.10
C GLU A 240 9.67 -13.51 3.65
N LEU A 241 9.39 -14.80 3.48
CA LEU A 241 9.20 -15.43 2.19
C LEU A 241 7.78 -16.01 2.12
N TYR A 242 6.95 -15.49 1.21
CA TYR A 242 5.58 -15.96 0.99
C TYR A 242 5.49 -16.62 -0.37
N CYS A 243 5.22 -17.93 -0.39
CA CYS A 243 5.29 -18.76 -1.61
C CYS A 243 6.64 -18.70 -2.36
N ALA A 244 7.65 -18.11 -1.73
CA ALA A 244 9.02 -18.00 -2.20
C ALA A 244 9.92 -18.95 -1.40
N THR A 245 11.03 -19.36 -1.99
CA THR A 245 12.04 -20.21 -1.34
C THR A 245 13.35 -19.43 -1.21
N PRO A 246 14.32 -19.87 -0.38
CA PRO A 246 15.65 -19.25 -0.40
C PRO A 246 16.30 -19.24 -1.79
N ALA A 247 16.04 -20.28 -2.60
CA ALA A 247 16.48 -20.34 -4.00
C ALA A 247 15.84 -19.26 -4.88
N SER A 248 14.72 -18.66 -4.46
CA SER A 248 14.11 -17.51 -5.14
C SER A 248 14.93 -16.23 -5.04
N ILE A 249 15.92 -16.16 -4.13
CA ILE A 249 16.78 -14.98 -3.90
C ILE A 249 18.08 -15.06 -4.71
N THR A 250 18.56 -16.29 -4.96
CA THR A 250 19.85 -16.55 -5.61
C THR A 250 19.68 -16.71 -7.13
N ALA A 251 20.50 -16.01 -7.92
CA ALA A 251 20.73 -16.40 -9.31
C ALA A 251 21.35 -17.80 -9.37
N THR A 252 20.76 -18.69 -10.17
CA THR A 252 21.42 -19.90 -10.68
C THR A 252 22.26 -19.55 -11.89
#